data_AF-A0A9P5XZP0-F1
#
_entry.id   AF-A0A9P5XZP0-F1
#
_cell.length_a   1.000
_cell.length_b   1.000
_cell.length_c   1.000
_cell.angle_alpha   90.00
_cell.angle_beta   90.00
_cell.angle_gamma   90.00
#
_symmetry.space_group_name_H-M   'P 1'
#
loop_
_entity.id
_entity.type
_entity.pdbx_description
1 polymer ?
#
loop_
_entity_poly.entity_id
_entity_poly.type
_entity_poly.pdbx_seq_one_letter_code
_entity_poly.pdbx_strand_id
1 'polypeptide(L)'
;MISLYATLSLCLTLAAPGLAATVQASVEQLAAQYALTTSTSLPFPSATQSTTDTQSLMVSNWSLGKGRIQDGPGNLAFVNDPFPNKPPDVPSSTNITGPVLAVTYPAGSFSHDTGGSQWYNLWNTTDGSTFGTMMVTYEVAFDAGFDWVKGGKLPGLRGGLNSSGCSGGNEANGKDCFSTRLMWRKNGSGEVYAYIPTPNDLCKEKSITCNSDFGISMARGSFGFVSGQWNRITLLVRLNDPPNIANGNIQLYYNDLQAINQQNLQIRSSSSVSANGFYFSCASPSFTLVLDVEFKPTYRSFFGGSDESWATPQTTHTYYRNIQIYGSSALSNLTGQEVKSSGSRLLPMSLTGALCFALFSALALII
;
A
#
# COMPACT_ATOMS: atom_id res chain seq x y z
N MET A 1 -79.37 -11.11 -15.19
CA MET A 1 -78.15 -10.58 -14.53
C MET A 1 -77.07 -11.64 -14.67
N ILE A 2 -75.89 -11.28 -15.17
CA ILE A 2 -74.71 -12.16 -15.24
C ILE A 2 -73.53 -11.30 -14.76
N SER A 3 -72.73 -11.80 -13.82
CA SER A 3 -71.58 -11.07 -13.28
C SER A 3 -70.28 -11.68 -13.81
N LEU A 4 -69.45 -10.87 -14.46
CA LEU A 4 -68.11 -11.26 -14.87
C LEU A 4 -67.13 -10.97 -13.74
N TYR A 5 -66.52 -12.01 -13.18
CA TYR A 5 -65.36 -11.86 -12.30
C TYR A 5 -64.09 -11.85 -13.14
N ALA A 6 -63.45 -10.68 -13.24
CA ALA A 6 -62.13 -10.54 -13.85
C ALA A 6 -61.03 -10.86 -12.82
N THR A 7 -60.29 -11.95 -13.00
CA THR A 7 -59.15 -12.31 -12.16
C THR A 7 -57.93 -11.47 -12.52
N LEU A 8 -57.54 -10.55 -11.62
CA LEU A 8 -56.37 -9.70 -11.80
C LEU A 8 -55.08 -10.45 -11.45
N SER A 9 -54.40 -11.03 -12.45
CA SER A 9 -53.09 -11.66 -12.27
C SER A 9 -52.00 -10.62 -11.97
N LEU A 10 -51.67 -10.47 -10.69
CA LEU A 10 -50.56 -9.64 -10.23
C LEU A 10 -49.22 -10.29 -10.63
N CYS A 11 -48.65 -9.87 -11.76
CA CYS A 11 -47.36 -10.37 -12.23
C CYS A 11 -46.23 -9.80 -11.35
N LEU A 12 -45.84 -10.56 -10.32
CA LEU A 12 -44.83 -10.15 -9.35
C LEU A 12 -43.42 -10.29 -9.96
N THR A 13 -42.94 -9.22 -10.60
CA THR A 13 -41.58 -9.18 -11.17
C THR A 13 -40.54 -9.22 -10.06
N LEU A 14 -40.01 -10.41 -9.78
CA LEU A 14 -38.83 -10.62 -8.94
C LEU A 14 -37.62 -9.94 -9.59
N ALA A 15 -37.32 -8.71 -9.14
CA ALA A 15 -36.08 -8.04 -9.47
C ALA A 15 -34.91 -8.83 -8.86
N ALA A 16 -34.22 -9.61 -9.71
CA ALA A 16 -32.97 -10.24 -9.31
C ALA A 16 -31.98 -9.16 -8.85
N PRO A 17 -31.22 -9.36 -7.76
CA PRO A 17 -30.22 -8.41 -7.34
C PRO A 17 -29.18 -8.28 -8.46
N GLY A 18 -29.09 -7.09 -9.06
CA GLY A 18 -28.16 -6.83 -10.14
C GLY A 18 -26.74 -7.08 -9.66
N LEU A 19 -26.07 -8.07 -10.25
CA LEU A 19 -24.64 -8.26 -10.09
C LEU A 19 -23.96 -7.00 -10.61
N ALA A 20 -23.42 -6.19 -9.70
CA ALA A 20 -22.63 -5.03 -10.07
C ALA A 20 -21.43 -5.52 -10.88
N ALA A 21 -21.40 -5.17 -12.16
CA ALA A 21 -20.35 -5.62 -13.06
C ALA A 21 -18.98 -5.15 -12.53
N THR A 22 -18.10 -6.09 -12.21
CA THR A 22 -16.72 -5.80 -11.80
C THR A 22 -16.04 -5.03 -12.92
N VAL A 23 -15.62 -3.80 -12.64
CA VAL A 23 -15.01 -2.92 -13.65
C VAL A 23 -13.70 -3.55 -14.11
N GLN A 24 -13.66 -3.99 -15.36
CA GLN A 24 -12.47 -4.52 -16.01
C GLN A 24 -11.73 -3.37 -16.70
N ALA A 25 -10.45 -3.21 -16.42
CA ALA A 25 -9.61 -2.18 -17.02
C ALA A 25 -8.15 -2.65 -17.13
N SER A 26 -7.57 -2.54 -18.33
CA SER A 26 -6.14 -2.82 -18.54
C SER A 26 -5.26 -1.71 -17.95
N VAL A 27 -3.96 -2.01 -17.79
CA VAL A 27 -2.95 -1.06 -17.29
C VAL A 27 -2.93 0.23 -18.14
N GLU A 28 -3.07 0.10 -19.46
CA GLU A 28 -3.08 1.22 -20.42
C GLU A 28 -4.36 2.05 -20.31
N GLN A 29 -5.51 1.39 -20.09
CA GLN A 29 -6.78 2.08 -19.87
C GLN A 29 -6.76 2.89 -18.57
N LEU A 30 -6.15 2.35 -17.51
CA LEU A 30 -5.95 3.06 -16.25
C LEU A 30 -4.93 4.20 -16.38
N ALA A 31 -3.81 3.98 -17.08
CA ALA A 31 -2.83 5.03 -17.36
C ALA A 31 -3.45 6.21 -18.12
N ALA A 32 -4.31 5.93 -19.11
CA ALA A 32 -5.08 6.96 -19.82
C ALA A 32 -6.11 7.64 -18.89
N GLN A 33 -6.90 6.88 -18.12
CA GLN A 33 -7.94 7.41 -17.24
C GLN A 33 -7.42 8.39 -16.19
N TYR A 34 -6.24 8.13 -15.62
CA TYR A 34 -5.62 8.98 -14.58
C TYR A 34 -4.54 9.92 -15.13
N ALA A 35 -4.43 10.07 -16.45
CA ALA A 35 -3.45 10.92 -17.13
C ALA A 35 -2.01 10.68 -16.63
N LEU A 36 -1.60 9.41 -16.55
CA LEU A 36 -0.26 8.98 -16.16
C LEU A 36 0.71 9.14 -17.34
N THR A 37 1.19 10.37 -17.52
CA THR A 37 1.96 10.81 -18.69
C THR A 37 3.40 10.31 -18.74
N THR A 38 3.90 9.68 -17.67
CA THR A 38 5.24 9.09 -17.63
C THR A 38 5.22 7.72 -16.95
N SER A 39 6.16 6.86 -17.35
CA SER A 39 6.29 5.49 -16.86
C SER A 39 7.74 5.02 -16.88
N THR A 40 8.05 4.02 -16.04
CA THR A 40 9.34 3.33 -15.98
C THR A 40 9.12 1.84 -15.68
N SER A 41 10.09 1.00 -16.00
CA SER A 41 10.07 -0.44 -15.72
C SER A 41 11.39 -0.86 -15.09
N LEU A 42 11.35 -1.73 -14.08
CA LEU A 42 12.58 -2.28 -13.50
C LEU A 42 13.20 -3.27 -14.50
N PRO A 43 14.47 -3.09 -14.93
CA PRO A 43 15.08 -3.94 -15.95
C PRO A 43 15.43 -5.33 -15.42
N PHE A 44 15.02 -6.38 -16.12
CA PHE A 44 15.33 -7.78 -15.80
C PHE A 44 16.47 -8.29 -16.71
N PRO A 45 17.33 -9.22 -16.24
CA PRO A 45 18.37 -9.81 -17.08
C PRO A 45 17.79 -10.75 -18.13
N SER A 46 18.55 -11.02 -19.20
CA SER A 46 18.21 -12.00 -20.24
C SER A 46 18.52 -13.46 -19.86
N ALA A 47 19.28 -13.69 -18.79
CA ALA A 47 19.67 -15.00 -18.28
C ALA A 47 19.54 -15.08 -16.76
N THR A 48 19.41 -16.28 -16.22
CA THR A 48 19.37 -16.52 -14.77
C THR A 48 20.66 -16.06 -14.09
N GLN A 49 20.56 -15.55 -12.87
CA GLN A 49 21.66 -14.95 -12.13
C GLN A 49 21.82 -15.58 -10.75
N SER A 50 23.06 -15.68 -10.26
CA SER A 50 23.29 -16.00 -8.85
C SER A 50 22.73 -14.89 -7.95
N THR A 51 22.60 -15.15 -6.66
CA THR A 51 22.19 -14.13 -5.69
C THR A 51 23.15 -12.94 -5.65
N THR A 52 24.45 -13.16 -5.81
CA THR A 52 25.46 -12.08 -5.87
C THR A 52 25.28 -11.20 -7.12
N ASP A 53 25.05 -11.82 -8.28
CA ASP A 53 24.85 -11.10 -9.55
C ASP A 53 23.51 -10.36 -9.54
N THR A 54 22.48 -10.98 -8.99
CA THR A 54 21.13 -10.40 -8.80
C THR A 54 21.19 -9.14 -7.94
N GLN A 55 21.86 -9.19 -6.78
CA GLN A 55 22.09 -8.01 -5.94
C GLN A 55 22.84 -6.91 -6.71
N SER A 56 23.89 -7.28 -7.45
CA SER A 56 24.71 -6.33 -8.22
C SER A 56 23.91 -5.65 -9.33
N LEU A 57 23.07 -6.38 -10.06
CA LEU A 57 22.18 -5.84 -11.08
C LEU A 57 21.14 -4.89 -10.47
N MET A 58 20.49 -5.30 -9.38
CA MET A 58 19.46 -4.49 -8.72
C MET A 58 20.03 -3.18 -8.15
N VAL A 59 21.17 -3.24 -7.45
CA VAL A 59 21.83 -2.06 -6.88
C VAL A 59 22.27 -1.06 -7.96
N SER A 60 22.77 -1.55 -9.10
CA SER A 60 23.23 -0.68 -10.19
C SER A 60 22.10 -0.12 -11.06
N ASN A 61 21.01 -0.86 -11.30
CA ASN A 61 20.00 -0.49 -12.31
C ASN A 61 18.61 -0.11 -11.75
N TRP A 62 18.26 -0.45 -10.51
CA TRP A 62 16.89 -0.28 -9.99
C TRP A 62 16.69 0.98 -9.13
N SER A 63 17.63 1.93 -9.19
CA SER A 63 17.59 3.22 -8.46
C SER A 63 17.22 3.06 -6.98
N LEU A 64 17.91 2.13 -6.30
CA LEU A 64 17.57 1.73 -4.94
C LEU A 64 17.83 2.86 -3.94
N GLY A 65 16.85 3.11 -3.06
CA GLY A 65 16.98 4.03 -1.94
C GLY A 65 18.16 3.64 -1.06
N LYS A 66 18.99 4.63 -0.69
CA LYS A 66 20.26 4.44 0.04
C LYS A 66 21.27 3.53 -0.68
N GLY A 67 21.14 3.32 -2.00
CA GLY A 67 22.11 2.59 -2.82
C GLY A 67 22.29 1.12 -2.46
N ARG A 68 21.31 0.49 -1.79
CA ARG A 68 21.39 -0.90 -1.33
C ARG A 68 20.03 -1.57 -1.29
N ILE A 69 20.02 -2.90 -1.38
CA ILE A 69 18.90 -3.70 -0.87
C ILE A 69 18.92 -3.54 0.66
N GLN A 70 17.76 -3.32 1.27
CA GLN A 70 17.73 -3.05 2.71
C GLN A 70 17.92 -4.32 3.53
N ASP A 71 17.21 -5.40 3.19
CA ASP A 71 17.07 -6.57 4.07
C ASP A 71 16.89 -7.86 3.27
N GLY A 72 17.29 -8.99 3.85
CA GLY A 72 17.28 -10.31 3.20
C GLY A 72 17.90 -10.37 1.78
N PRO A 73 19.02 -9.70 1.45
CA PRO A 73 19.58 -9.72 0.09
C PRO A 73 20.03 -11.11 -0.36
N GLY A 74 20.32 -12.02 0.58
CA GLY A 74 20.61 -13.43 0.33
C GLY A 74 19.42 -14.28 -0.15
N ASN A 75 18.20 -13.74 -0.09
CA ASN A 75 16.96 -14.44 -0.45
C ASN A 75 16.45 -14.06 -1.85
N LEU A 76 17.32 -13.54 -2.72
CA LEU A 76 16.98 -13.07 -4.07
C LEU A 76 17.80 -13.79 -5.14
N ALA A 77 17.16 -14.17 -6.25
CA ALA A 77 17.83 -14.66 -7.46
C ALA A 77 16.93 -14.44 -8.69
N PHE A 78 17.53 -14.15 -9.86
CA PHE A 78 16.80 -14.31 -11.13
C PHE A 78 16.86 -15.76 -11.58
N VAL A 79 15.71 -16.43 -11.59
CA VAL A 79 15.55 -17.86 -11.92
C VAL A 79 14.73 -18.04 -13.19
N ASN A 80 14.72 -19.24 -13.77
CA ASN A 80 13.78 -19.56 -14.86
C ASN A 80 12.34 -19.39 -14.39
N ASP A 81 11.45 -18.89 -15.24
CA ASP A 81 10.01 -18.84 -14.95
C ASP A 81 9.50 -20.27 -14.61
N PRO A 82 8.95 -20.52 -13.40
CA PRO A 82 8.43 -21.83 -13.01
C PRO A 82 7.02 -22.09 -13.59
N PHE A 83 6.33 -21.06 -14.06
CA PHE A 83 4.94 -21.09 -14.50
C PHE A 83 4.72 -20.47 -15.90
N PRO A 84 5.58 -20.74 -16.91
CA PRO A 84 5.53 -20.04 -18.20
C PRO A 84 4.23 -20.30 -18.99
N ASN A 85 3.60 -21.46 -18.75
CA ASN A 85 2.33 -21.88 -19.36
C ASN A 85 1.11 -21.57 -18.46
N LYS A 86 1.26 -20.69 -17.45
CA LYS A 86 0.21 -20.26 -16.52
C LYS A 86 0.27 -18.73 -16.32
N PRO A 87 0.08 -17.92 -17.38
CA PRO A 87 0.00 -16.46 -17.28
C PRO A 87 -1.23 -16.04 -16.43
N PRO A 88 -1.34 -14.76 -16.04
CA PRO A 88 -2.56 -14.23 -15.44
C PRO A 88 -3.76 -14.41 -16.37
N ASP A 89 -4.94 -14.59 -15.77
CA ASP A 89 -6.21 -14.70 -16.50
C ASP A 89 -6.70 -13.30 -16.88
N VAL A 90 -6.15 -12.74 -17.97
CA VAL A 90 -6.36 -11.36 -18.42
C VAL A 90 -6.64 -11.29 -19.92
N PRO A 91 -7.46 -10.33 -20.41
CA PRO A 91 -7.83 -10.25 -21.83
C PRO A 91 -6.64 -10.05 -22.78
N SER A 92 -5.56 -9.44 -22.29
CA SER A 92 -4.33 -9.17 -23.03
C SER A 92 -3.13 -9.63 -22.21
N SER A 93 -2.90 -10.95 -22.20
CA SER A 93 -1.67 -11.56 -21.70
C SER A 93 -0.57 -11.44 -22.77
N THR A 94 0.43 -10.59 -22.54
CA THR A 94 1.68 -10.66 -23.29
C THR A 94 2.44 -11.93 -22.89
N ASN A 95 3.03 -12.63 -23.87
CA ASN A 95 3.91 -13.77 -23.59
C ASN A 95 5.26 -13.27 -23.07
N ILE A 96 5.33 -13.05 -21.75
CA ILE A 96 6.55 -12.61 -21.07
C ILE A 96 7.50 -13.80 -20.94
N THR A 97 8.60 -13.78 -21.69
CA THR A 97 9.63 -14.82 -21.70
C THR A 97 10.93 -14.31 -21.09
N GLY A 98 11.49 -15.04 -20.13
CA GLY A 98 12.80 -14.75 -19.57
C GLY A 98 12.94 -15.21 -18.11
N PRO A 99 14.03 -14.80 -17.45
CA PRO A 99 14.18 -14.97 -16.01
C PRO A 99 13.16 -14.15 -15.21
N VAL A 100 12.84 -14.60 -14.01
CA VAL A 100 11.93 -13.93 -13.07
C VAL A 100 12.61 -13.77 -11.71
N LEU A 101 12.26 -12.73 -10.95
CA LEU A 101 12.85 -12.49 -9.64
C LEU A 101 12.19 -13.41 -8.61
N ALA A 102 12.91 -14.43 -8.14
CA ALA A 102 12.52 -15.21 -6.99
C ALA A 102 12.85 -14.48 -5.68
N VAL A 103 11.94 -14.57 -4.72
CA VAL A 103 12.15 -14.27 -3.30
C VAL A 103 11.98 -15.56 -2.51
N THR A 104 13.01 -15.96 -1.77
CA THR A 104 13.00 -17.18 -0.94
C THR A 104 12.54 -16.90 0.48
N TYR A 105 11.73 -17.79 1.03
CA TYR A 105 11.34 -17.86 2.44
C TYR A 105 11.76 -19.24 2.96
N PRO A 106 12.89 -19.36 3.68
CA PRO A 106 13.36 -20.62 4.26
C PRO A 106 12.32 -21.28 5.20
N ALA A 107 12.36 -22.61 5.34
CA ALA A 107 11.57 -23.30 6.35
C ALA A 107 11.82 -22.73 7.75
N GLY A 108 10.74 -22.51 8.51
CA GLY A 108 10.79 -21.84 9.82
C GLY A 108 10.96 -20.32 9.76
N SER A 109 10.98 -19.69 8.57
CA SER A 109 11.12 -18.23 8.48
C SER A 109 9.82 -17.47 8.75
N PHE A 110 9.93 -16.42 9.56
CA PHE A 110 8.85 -15.45 9.87
C PHE A 110 9.26 -13.91 9.33
N SER A 111 9.82 -11.84 10.30
CA SER A 111 10.08 -11.11 11.62
C SER A 111 11.59 -11.09 11.88
N HIS A 112 12.32 -10.08 11.41
CA HIS A 112 13.77 -9.96 11.58
C HIS A 112 14.56 -11.01 10.74
N ASP A 113 14.69 -10.70 9.44
CA ASP A 113 15.66 -11.26 8.47
C ASP A 113 15.69 -12.77 8.15
N THR A 114 14.96 -13.65 8.85
CA THR A 114 15.02 -15.11 8.56
C THR A 114 14.49 -15.53 7.17
N GLY A 115 13.77 -14.65 6.45
CA GLY A 115 13.19 -14.94 5.13
C GLY A 115 12.61 -13.71 4.43
N GLY A 116 12.41 -13.83 3.11
CA GLY A 116 12.00 -12.74 2.24
C GLY A 116 13.11 -11.74 1.93
N SER A 117 12.80 -10.67 1.19
CA SER A 117 13.69 -9.51 1.03
C SER A 117 12.90 -8.20 1.01
N GLN A 118 13.57 -7.08 1.31
CA GLN A 118 12.99 -5.75 1.25
C GLN A 118 13.95 -4.72 0.65
N TRP A 119 13.40 -3.84 -0.19
CA TRP A 119 14.10 -2.69 -0.75
C TRP A 119 13.13 -1.58 -1.21
N TYR A 120 13.64 -0.36 -1.30
CA TYR A 120 12.93 0.77 -1.90
C TYR A 120 13.52 1.10 -3.27
N ASN A 121 12.71 1.21 -4.31
CA ASN A 121 13.05 1.98 -5.51
C ASN A 121 12.55 3.42 -5.30
N LEU A 122 13.38 4.40 -5.64
CA LEU A 122 12.97 5.82 -5.66
C LEU A 122 12.82 6.27 -7.11
N TRP A 123 11.69 6.94 -7.40
CA TRP A 123 11.41 7.48 -8.72
C TRP A 123 10.91 8.92 -8.59
N ASN A 124 11.66 9.83 -9.20
CA ASN A 124 11.37 11.25 -9.32
C ASN A 124 11.22 11.59 -10.81
N THR A 125 10.57 12.70 -11.14
CA THR A 125 10.54 13.21 -12.51
C THR A 125 11.87 13.85 -12.91
N THR A 126 12.08 14.04 -14.22
CA THR A 126 13.24 14.75 -14.78
C THR A 126 13.05 16.27 -14.83
N ASP A 127 11.82 16.76 -14.65
CA ASP A 127 11.45 18.18 -14.71
C ASP A 127 11.41 18.87 -13.33
N GLY A 128 11.65 18.13 -12.25
CA GLY A 128 11.58 18.64 -10.87
C GLY A 128 10.18 18.79 -10.29
N SER A 129 9.13 18.38 -11.02
CA SER A 129 7.78 18.22 -10.47
C SER A 129 7.69 17.01 -9.52
N THR A 130 6.50 16.74 -8.98
CA THR A 130 6.29 15.61 -8.04
C THR A 130 5.00 14.86 -8.37
N PHE A 131 4.96 13.56 -8.06
CA PHE A 131 3.80 12.75 -8.39
C PHE A 131 2.65 12.92 -7.38
N GLY A 132 1.51 13.38 -7.89
CA GLY A 132 0.23 13.45 -7.18
C GLY A 132 -0.61 12.18 -7.35
N THR A 133 -0.40 11.43 -8.44
CA THR A 133 -0.95 10.09 -8.67
C THR A 133 0.19 9.18 -9.15
N MET A 134 0.26 7.98 -8.58
CA MET A 134 1.21 6.94 -9.00
C MET A 134 0.50 5.59 -9.05
N MET A 135 0.87 4.76 -10.01
CA MET A 135 0.37 3.40 -10.19
C MET A 135 1.55 2.45 -10.36
N VAL A 136 1.47 1.26 -9.76
CA VAL A 136 2.40 0.17 -10.05
C VAL A 136 1.63 -1.04 -10.53
N THR A 137 2.12 -1.69 -11.57
CA THR A 137 1.69 -3.02 -12.01
C THR A 137 2.84 -4.00 -11.89
N TYR A 138 2.53 -5.24 -11.50
CA TYR A 138 3.46 -6.36 -11.52
C TYR A 138 2.68 -7.67 -11.61
N GLU A 139 3.36 -8.71 -12.09
CA GLU A 139 2.85 -10.08 -12.03
C GLU A 139 3.57 -10.82 -10.90
N VAL A 140 2.80 -11.50 -10.05
CA VAL A 140 3.29 -12.28 -8.90
C VAL A 140 2.76 -13.72 -8.96
N ALA A 141 3.66 -14.67 -8.75
CA ALA A 141 3.32 -16.07 -8.57
C ALA A 141 3.83 -16.59 -7.22
N PHE A 142 3.19 -17.65 -6.74
CA PHE A 142 3.54 -18.38 -5.52
C PHE A 142 3.80 -19.84 -5.89
N ASP A 143 4.66 -20.54 -5.15
CA ASP A 143 4.89 -21.99 -5.35
C ASP A 143 3.57 -22.78 -5.47
N ALA A 144 3.58 -23.86 -6.26
CA ALA A 144 2.44 -24.77 -6.31
C ALA A 144 2.23 -25.41 -4.92
N GLY A 145 1.06 -25.18 -4.30
CA GLY A 145 0.79 -25.63 -2.93
C GLY A 145 1.38 -24.74 -1.82
N PHE A 146 1.69 -23.46 -2.12
CA PHE A 146 2.12 -22.46 -1.13
C PHE A 146 1.24 -22.43 0.12
N ASP A 147 1.83 -22.62 1.30
CA ASP A 147 1.11 -22.47 2.58
C ASP A 147 0.97 -21.00 2.95
N TRP A 148 -0.26 -20.51 3.01
CA TRP A 148 -0.58 -19.14 3.34
C TRP A 148 -0.39 -18.82 4.85
N VAL A 149 -0.34 -19.84 5.71
CA VAL A 149 -0.20 -19.84 7.19
C VAL A 149 -1.18 -18.87 7.89
N LYS A 150 -0.81 -17.58 7.95
CA LYS A 150 -1.62 -16.47 8.48
C LYS A 150 -1.58 -15.20 7.61
N GLY A 151 -0.67 -15.14 6.62
CA GLY A 151 -0.49 -14.00 5.74
C GLY A 151 0.93 -13.41 5.70
N GLY A 152 1.30 -12.80 4.57
CA GLY A 152 2.60 -12.17 4.31
C GLY A 152 2.46 -10.92 3.43
N LYS A 153 3.58 -10.26 3.09
CA LYS A 153 3.57 -8.89 2.53
C LYS A 153 4.04 -8.93 1.09
N LEU A 154 3.46 -8.04 0.30
CA LEU A 154 3.68 -7.91 -1.12
C LEU A 154 4.02 -6.47 -1.47
N PRO A 155 4.74 -6.24 -2.59
CA PRO A 155 5.17 -4.91 -2.99
C PRO A 155 4.01 -3.93 -3.22
N GLY A 156 4.30 -2.64 -3.09
CA GLY A 156 3.35 -1.57 -3.37
C GLY A 156 4.01 -0.19 -3.41
N LEU A 157 3.23 0.86 -3.24
CA LEU A 157 3.68 2.25 -3.41
C LEU A 157 4.07 2.93 -2.09
N ARG A 158 4.91 3.96 -2.20
CA ARG A 158 5.33 4.84 -1.09
C ARG A 158 5.31 6.32 -1.46
N GLY A 159 5.36 7.16 -0.45
CA GLY A 159 5.59 8.59 -0.62
C GLY A 159 6.27 9.26 0.56
N GLY A 160 6.60 10.55 0.39
CA GLY A 160 7.30 11.39 1.35
C GLY A 160 8.78 11.05 1.53
N LEU A 161 9.52 11.99 2.14
CA LEU A 161 10.98 11.96 2.22
C LEU A 161 11.52 10.99 3.28
N ASN A 162 10.71 10.60 4.28
CA ASN A 162 11.14 9.62 5.25
C ASN A 162 11.24 8.22 4.61
N SER A 163 12.46 7.83 4.26
CA SER A 163 12.77 6.55 3.61
C SER A 163 12.58 5.32 4.52
N SER A 164 12.53 5.49 5.85
CA SER A 164 12.40 4.39 6.82
C SER A 164 11.05 4.35 7.57
N GLY A 165 10.23 5.40 7.45
CA GLY A 165 8.96 5.56 8.17
C GLY A 165 7.78 4.81 7.56
N CYS A 166 6.58 5.05 8.11
CA CYS A 166 5.30 4.56 7.59
C CYS A 166 5.26 3.04 7.32
N SER A 167 5.91 2.29 8.20
CA SER A 167 5.98 0.84 8.21
C SER A 167 6.33 0.35 9.62
N GLY A 168 5.89 -0.87 9.97
CA GLY A 168 6.36 -1.53 11.18
C GLY A 168 5.91 -0.89 12.49
N GLY A 169 4.72 -0.29 12.52
CA GLY A 169 4.20 0.46 13.67
C GLY A 169 4.72 1.89 13.81
N ASN A 170 5.53 2.40 12.87
CA ASN A 170 5.70 3.84 12.72
C ASN A 170 4.46 4.43 12.07
N GLU A 171 3.61 5.10 12.86
CA GLU A 171 2.36 5.74 12.42
C GLU A 171 2.58 6.75 11.29
N ALA A 172 1.66 6.78 10.31
CA ALA A 172 1.69 7.75 9.23
C ALA A 172 0.86 9.00 9.59
N ASN A 173 1.51 9.96 10.24
CA ASN A 173 0.94 11.25 10.62
C ASN A 173 0.53 12.17 9.44
N GLY A 174 0.73 11.73 8.19
CA GLY A 174 0.43 12.48 6.96
C GLY A 174 1.46 13.54 6.55
N LYS A 175 2.52 13.77 7.34
CA LYS A 175 3.51 14.84 7.14
C LYS A 175 4.84 14.34 6.57
N ASP A 176 5.26 13.14 6.96
CA ASP A 176 6.62 12.63 6.69
C ASP A 176 6.67 11.59 5.55
N CYS A 177 5.64 10.75 5.45
CA CYS A 177 5.53 9.66 4.49
C CYS A 177 4.10 9.09 4.41
N PHE A 178 3.91 8.15 3.48
CA PHE A 178 2.88 7.11 3.54
C PHE A 178 3.43 5.80 2.95
N SER A 179 2.78 4.66 3.22
CA SER A 179 2.96 3.46 2.39
C SER A 179 1.64 2.74 2.13
N THR A 180 1.53 2.11 0.97
CA THR A 180 0.36 1.33 0.54
C THR A 180 0.87 0.06 -0.10
N ARG A 181 0.97 -1.01 0.68
CA ARG A 181 1.43 -2.34 0.24
C ARG A 181 0.24 -3.27 0.06
N LEU A 182 0.49 -4.47 -0.44
CA LEU A 182 -0.48 -5.56 -0.36
C LEU A 182 -0.09 -6.52 0.75
N MET A 183 -1.05 -7.32 1.20
CA MET A 183 -0.80 -8.54 1.95
C MET A 183 -1.60 -9.70 1.39
N TRP A 184 -1.05 -10.91 1.48
CA TRP A 184 -1.85 -12.12 1.53
C TRP A 184 -2.24 -12.43 2.98
N ARG A 185 -3.31 -13.19 3.16
CA ARG A 185 -3.83 -13.75 4.41
C ARG A 185 -4.06 -15.26 4.21
N LYS A 186 -4.71 -15.91 5.19
CA LYS A 186 -5.13 -17.31 5.07
C LYS A 186 -5.87 -17.56 3.76
N ASN A 187 -5.69 -18.75 3.19
CA ASN A 187 -6.37 -19.22 1.97
C ASN A 187 -6.19 -18.27 0.77
N GLY A 188 -5.01 -17.66 0.63
CA GLY A 188 -4.70 -16.70 -0.45
C GLY A 188 -5.43 -15.35 -0.39
N SER A 189 -6.32 -15.12 0.60
CA SER A 189 -7.14 -13.90 0.65
C SER A 189 -6.28 -12.63 0.67
N GLY A 190 -6.51 -11.73 -0.27
CA GLY A 190 -5.73 -10.50 -0.42
C GLY A 190 -6.30 -9.32 0.38
N GLU A 191 -5.46 -8.33 0.65
CA GLU A 191 -5.85 -7.00 1.13
C GLU A 191 -4.85 -5.93 0.62
N VAL A 192 -5.29 -4.67 0.57
CA VAL A 192 -4.35 -3.54 0.63
C VAL A 192 -4.07 -3.24 2.10
N TYR A 193 -2.79 -3.04 2.43
CA TYR A 193 -2.31 -2.79 3.78
C TYR A 193 -1.55 -1.45 3.80
N ALA A 194 -2.17 -0.44 4.40
CA ALA A 194 -1.76 0.96 4.26
C ALA A 194 -1.34 1.59 5.60
N TYR A 195 -0.32 2.44 5.53
CA TYR A 195 0.08 3.37 6.57
C TYR A 195 -0.25 4.77 6.05
N ILE A 196 -1.43 5.26 6.43
CA ILE A 196 -1.99 6.58 6.14
C ILE A 196 -2.77 7.11 7.37
N PRO A 197 -3.02 8.43 7.49
CA PRO A 197 -3.96 8.97 8.47
C PRO A 197 -5.35 8.32 8.43
N THR A 198 -6.00 8.25 9.59
CA THR A 198 -7.33 7.63 9.79
C THR A 198 -8.42 8.61 10.28
N PRO A 199 -8.56 9.82 9.69
CA PRO A 199 -9.54 10.81 10.13
C PRO A 199 -10.99 10.39 9.81
N ASN A 200 -11.94 11.26 10.19
CA ASN A 200 -13.33 11.21 9.72
C ASN A 200 -14.02 9.86 9.93
N ASP A 201 -13.70 9.18 11.03
CA ASP A 201 -14.24 7.86 11.39
C ASP A 201 -13.95 6.72 10.37
N LEU A 202 -12.88 6.83 9.56
CA LEU A 202 -12.47 5.80 8.57
C LEU A 202 -12.42 4.37 9.16
N CYS A 203 -12.00 4.24 10.42
CA CYS A 203 -11.96 2.96 11.14
C CYS A 203 -13.33 2.35 11.51
N LYS A 204 -14.44 3.03 11.20
CA LYS A 204 -15.82 2.52 11.33
C LYS A 204 -16.38 1.99 10.01
N GLU A 205 -15.69 2.19 8.88
CA GLU A 205 -16.11 1.61 7.60
C GLU A 205 -15.96 0.09 7.60
N LYS A 206 -16.99 -0.63 7.13
CA LYS A 206 -17.02 -2.11 7.12
C LYS A 206 -15.88 -2.75 6.30
N SER A 207 -15.34 -2.02 5.32
CA SER A 207 -14.19 -2.42 4.49
C SER A 207 -12.83 -2.23 5.19
N ILE A 208 -12.77 -1.49 6.30
CA ILE A 208 -11.52 -1.08 6.96
C ILE A 208 -11.36 -1.84 8.28
N THR A 209 -10.19 -2.44 8.48
CA THR A 209 -9.75 -2.93 9.79
C THR A 209 -8.54 -2.11 10.23
N CYS A 210 -8.75 -1.20 11.18
CA CYS A 210 -7.67 -0.48 11.84
C CYS A 210 -7.04 -1.29 12.98
N ASN A 211 -5.83 -0.91 13.37
CA ASN A 211 -5.12 -1.36 14.56
C ASN A 211 -4.38 -0.14 15.14
N SER A 212 -4.23 -0.05 16.47
CA SER A 212 -3.58 1.10 17.12
C SER A 212 -2.06 1.19 16.87
N ASP A 213 -1.44 0.04 16.59
CA ASP A 213 0.00 -0.15 16.62
C ASP A 213 0.57 -0.41 15.20
N PHE A 214 -0.31 -0.48 14.18
CA PHE A 214 0.01 -0.99 12.85
C PHE A 214 -0.81 -0.30 11.74
N GLY A 215 -0.57 -0.69 10.48
CA GLY A 215 -1.32 -0.18 9.34
C GLY A 215 -2.77 -0.68 9.28
N ILE A 216 -3.57 -0.04 8.45
CA ILE A 216 -4.97 -0.41 8.21
C ILE A 216 -5.07 -1.43 7.07
N SER A 217 -5.91 -2.46 7.25
CA SER A 217 -6.26 -3.40 6.19
C SER A 217 -7.52 -2.93 5.47
N MET A 218 -7.46 -2.80 4.15
CA MET A 218 -8.57 -2.42 3.27
C MET A 218 -9.09 -3.66 2.51
N ALA A 219 -10.41 -3.86 2.58
CA ALA A 219 -11.18 -4.83 1.80
C ALA A 219 -10.59 -6.27 1.81
N ARG A 220 -10.14 -6.73 2.98
CA ARG A 220 -9.58 -8.09 3.15
C ARG A 220 -10.54 -9.15 2.62
N GLY A 221 -10.08 -9.94 1.65
CA GLY A 221 -10.83 -11.02 1.03
C GLY A 221 -11.73 -10.59 -0.14
N SER A 222 -11.64 -9.36 -0.65
CA SER A 222 -12.32 -8.99 -1.90
C SER A 222 -11.67 -9.62 -3.15
N PHE A 223 -10.46 -10.14 -3.02
CA PHE A 223 -9.74 -10.95 -3.99
C PHE A 223 -8.92 -12.03 -3.27
N GLY A 224 -8.41 -13.01 -4.02
CA GLY A 224 -7.55 -14.07 -3.47
C GLY A 224 -6.53 -14.56 -4.49
N PHE A 225 -5.27 -14.64 -4.07
CA PHE A 225 -4.14 -15.12 -4.86
C PHE A 225 -4.24 -16.63 -5.12
N VAL A 226 -3.86 -17.05 -6.33
CA VAL A 226 -3.78 -18.48 -6.68
C VAL A 226 -2.32 -18.94 -6.75
N SER A 227 -2.01 -20.03 -6.06
CA SER A 227 -0.72 -20.71 -6.03
C SER A 227 -0.47 -21.53 -7.30
N GLY A 228 0.76 -21.58 -7.82
CA GLY A 228 1.10 -22.37 -9.01
C GLY A 228 0.77 -21.71 -10.35
N GLN A 229 0.47 -20.41 -10.36
CA GLN A 229 0.22 -19.60 -11.56
C GLN A 229 0.59 -18.13 -11.32
N TRP A 230 0.72 -17.36 -12.39
CA TRP A 230 0.89 -15.92 -12.33
C TRP A 230 -0.44 -15.21 -12.05
N ASN A 231 -0.38 -14.14 -11.25
CA ASN A 231 -1.51 -13.29 -10.89
C ASN A 231 -1.06 -11.83 -11.12
N ARG A 232 -1.85 -11.02 -11.83
CA ARG A 232 -1.50 -9.62 -12.10
C ARG A 232 -2.09 -8.71 -11.02
N ILE A 233 -1.24 -7.87 -10.46
CA ILE A 233 -1.63 -6.80 -9.53
C ILE A 233 -1.43 -5.47 -10.24
N THR A 234 -2.43 -4.58 -10.14
CA THR A 234 -2.26 -3.15 -10.44
C THR A 234 -2.81 -2.32 -9.28
N LEU A 235 -1.93 -1.59 -8.61
CA LEU A 235 -2.22 -0.74 -7.46
C LEU A 235 -2.06 0.72 -7.87
N LEU A 236 -3.12 1.52 -7.72
CA LEU A 236 -3.12 2.96 -7.98
C LEU A 236 -3.36 3.74 -6.69
N VAL A 237 -2.57 4.80 -6.49
CA VAL A 237 -2.66 5.72 -5.36
C VAL A 237 -2.74 7.15 -5.88
N ARG A 238 -3.84 7.83 -5.54
CA ARG A 238 -4.14 9.22 -5.90
C ARG A 238 -4.25 10.06 -4.65
N LEU A 239 -3.30 10.97 -4.46
CA LEU A 239 -3.17 11.76 -3.22
C LEU A 239 -4.29 12.78 -3.09
N ASN A 240 -4.75 12.98 -1.86
CA ASN A 240 -5.77 13.97 -1.53
C ASN A 240 -5.24 15.40 -1.68
N ASP A 241 -6.13 16.30 -2.08
CA ASP A 241 -5.84 17.72 -2.21
C ASP A 241 -7.09 18.60 -2.04
N PRO A 242 -7.01 19.74 -1.33
CA PRO A 242 -5.88 20.16 -0.49
C PRO A 242 -5.66 19.22 0.72
N PRO A 243 -4.51 19.30 1.44
CA PRO A 243 -4.15 18.30 2.45
C PRO A 243 -5.11 18.18 3.65
N ASN A 244 -6.01 19.13 3.88
CA ASN A 244 -7.08 19.06 4.87
C ASN A 244 -8.39 18.42 4.34
N ILE A 245 -8.48 18.04 3.07
CA ILE A 245 -9.64 17.31 2.53
C ILE A 245 -9.31 15.82 2.40
N ALA A 246 -10.22 14.97 2.82
CA ALA A 246 -10.17 13.53 2.62
C ALA A 246 -10.89 13.16 1.32
N ASN A 247 -10.24 13.42 0.17
CA ASN A 247 -10.70 13.05 -1.18
C ASN A 247 -9.69 12.15 -1.94
N GLY A 248 -8.68 11.63 -1.24
CA GLY A 248 -7.70 10.71 -1.79
C GLY A 248 -8.32 9.34 -2.07
N ASN A 249 -7.66 8.58 -2.93
CA ASN A 249 -8.19 7.31 -3.44
C ASN A 249 -7.08 6.28 -3.64
N ILE A 250 -7.37 5.04 -3.24
CA ILE A 250 -6.53 3.88 -3.51
C ILE A 250 -7.39 2.84 -4.23
N GLN A 251 -6.90 2.34 -5.36
CA GLN A 251 -7.57 1.29 -6.14
C GLN A 251 -6.66 0.09 -6.32
N LEU A 252 -7.26 -1.09 -6.35
CA LEU A 252 -6.59 -2.34 -6.69
C LEU A 252 -7.35 -3.08 -7.76
N TYR A 253 -6.64 -3.48 -8.81
CA TYR A 253 -7.09 -4.40 -9.83
C TYR A 253 -6.32 -5.71 -9.70
N TYR A 254 -7.05 -6.82 -9.72
CA TYR A 254 -6.54 -8.18 -9.65
C TYR A 254 -6.93 -8.88 -10.95
N ASN A 255 -5.95 -9.33 -11.74
CA ASN A 255 -6.17 -9.81 -13.11
C ASN A 255 -7.07 -8.84 -13.92
N ASP A 256 -6.69 -7.56 -13.94
CA ASP A 256 -7.39 -6.46 -14.64
C ASP A 256 -8.85 -6.20 -14.19
N LEU A 257 -9.37 -6.89 -13.16
CA LEU A 257 -10.67 -6.66 -12.53
C LEU A 257 -10.56 -5.82 -11.25
N GLN A 258 -11.38 -4.78 -11.10
CA GLN A 258 -11.37 -3.91 -9.91
C GLN A 258 -11.82 -4.66 -8.65
N ALA A 259 -10.87 -4.96 -7.75
CA ALA A 259 -11.10 -5.64 -6.48
C ALA A 259 -11.24 -4.68 -5.28
N ILE A 260 -10.65 -3.48 -5.36
CA ILE A 260 -10.73 -2.44 -4.33
C ILE A 260 -10.84 -1.06 -4.99
N ASN A 261 -11.72 -0.21 -4.46
CA ASN A 261 -11.79 1.21 -4.81
C ASN A 261 -12.14 2.02 -3.54
N GLN A 262 -11.15 2.25 -2.67
CA GLN A 262 -11.35 3.00 -1.43
C GLN A 262 -11.17 4.49 -1.71
N GLN A 263 -12.22 5.27 -1.49
CA GLN A 263 -12.23 6.73 -1.61
C GLN A 263 -12.31 7.36 -0.20
N ASN A 264 -12.50 8.69 -0.14
CA ASN A 264 -12.59 9.47 1.09
C ASN A 264 -11.34 9.38 2.00
N LEU A 265 -10.15 9.17 1.43
CA LEU A 265 -8.92 8.99 2.19
C LEU A 265 -8.17 10.32 2.39
N GLN A 266 -7.58 10.51 3.57
CA GLN A 266 -6.46 11.42 3.74
C GLN A 266 -5.17 10.59 3.69
N ILE A 267 -4.43 10.70 2.60
CA ILE A 267 -3.14 10.00 2.40
C ILE A 267 -1.99 10.92 2.85
N ARG A 268 -2.17 12.24 2.71
CA ARG A 268 -1.26 13.29 3.18
C ARG A 268 -2.01 14.38 3.95
N SER A 269 -1.35 14.94 4.97
CA SER A 269 -1.74 16.14 5.70
C SER A 269 -0.75 17.31 5.49
N SER A 270 0.23 17.13 4.60
CA SER A 270 1.18 18.16 4.16
C SER A 270 1.35 18.09 2.65
N SER A 271 1.46 19.24 1.99
CA SER A 271 1.78 19.33 0.56
C SER A 271 3.19 18.87 0.22
N SER A 272 4.10 18.80 1.21
CA SER A 272 5.45 18.24 1.09
C SER A 272 5.49 16.72 0.88
N VAL A 273 4.37 16.03 1.06
CA VAL A 273 4.26 14.58 0.79
C VAL A 273 3.72 14.38 -0.63
N SER A 274 4.56 13.80 -1.47
CA SER A 274 4.27 13.30 -2.82
C SER A 274 4.50 11.79 -2.89
N ALA A 275 3.98 11.13 -3.93
CA ALA A 275 4.39 9.76 -4.24
C ALA A 275 5.81 9.79 -4.84
N ASN A 276 6.70 8.89 -4.43
CA ASN A 276 8.11 8.94 -4.82
C ASN A 276 8.78 7.57 -5.04
N GLY A 277 7.98 6.53 -5.31
CA GLY A 277 8.48 5.27 -5.84
C GLY A 277 7.81 4.03 -5.26
N PHE A 278 8.51 2.92 -5.42
CA PHE A 278 8.03 1.57 -5.16
C PHE A 278 8.71 0.98 -3.93
N TYR A 279 7.92 0.32 -3.09
CA TYR A 279 8.34 -0.31 -1.85
C TYR A 279 8.11 -1.82 -1.95
N PHE A 280 9.18 -2.53 -2.30
CA PHE A 280 9.21 -3.98 -2.32
C PHE A 280 9.48 -4.49 -0.91
N SER A 281 8.50 -5.13 -0.30
CA SER A 281 8.53 -5.50 1.12
C SER A 281 7.97 -6.90 1.30
N CYS A 282 8.86 -7.89 1.17
CA CYS A 282 8.58 -9.29 1.51
C CYS A 282 9.24 -9.67 2.86
N ALA A 283 10.27 -8.93 3.28
CA ALA A 283 10.95 -9.04 4.58
C ALA A 283 10.62 -7.89 5.54
N SER A 284 10.99 -8.12 6.80
CA SER A 284 11.21 -7.10 7.83
C SER A 284 12.38 -6.20 7.47
N PRO A 285 12.37 -4.88 7.79
CA PRO A 285 13.60 -4.17 8.01
C PRO A 285 14.40 -4.79 9.17
N SER A 286 15.72 -4.98 9.00
CA SER A 286 16.65 -5.18 10.12
C SER A 286 16.64 -3.95 11.03
N PHE A 287 16.96 -4.10 12.32
CA PHE A 287 17.32 -2.95 13.15
C PHE A 287 18.78 -3.06 13.56
N THR A 288 19.65 -2.27 12.93
CA THR A 288 20.97 -1.98 13.50
C THR A 288 20.73 -1.18 14.78
N LEU A 289 21.22 -1.67 15.91
CA LEU A 289 21.15 -0.96 17.19
C LEU A 289 21.87 0.40 17.09
N VAL A 290 21.08 1.47 17.06
CA VAL A 290 21.54 2.82 17.43
C VAL A 290 21.32 2.95 18.93
N LEU A 291 22.35 3.34 19.68
CA LEU A 291 22.31 3.43 21.14
C LEU A 291 21.65 4.74 21.60
N ASP A 292 20.34 4.84 21.41
CA ASP A 292 19.51 5.95 21.92
C ASP A 292 18.33 5.43 22.76
N VAL A 293 17.88 6.27 23.70
CA VAL A 293 17.10 5.84 24.86
C VAL A 293 15.58 5.86 24.62
N GLU A 294 15.04 4.78 24.02
CA GLU A 294 13.75 4.15 24.41
C GLU A 294 13.57 2.81 23.66
N PHE A 295 13.42 1.68 24.38
CA PHE A 295 13.27 0.37 23.74
C PHE A 295 11.82 0.13 23.27
N LYS A 296 11.46 0.67 22.11
CA LYS A 296 10.28 0.22 21.35
C LYS A 296 10.66 -0.89 20.37
N PRO A 297 10.42 -2.18 20.69
CA PRO A 297 10.67 -3.28 19.76
C PRO A 297 9.81 -3.08 18.51
N THR A 298 10.45 -2.87 17.36
CA THR A 298 9.73 -2.56 16.13
C THR A 298 9.30 -3.87 15.46
N TYR A 299 8.01 -4.18 15.50
CA TYR A 299 7.44 -5.41 14.93
C TYR A 299 7.11 -5.22 13.45
N ARG A 300 7.82 -5.91 12.54
CA ARG A 300 7.83 -5.55 11.11
C ARG A 300 7.68 -6.76 10.21
N SER A 301 6.44 -7.14 10.00
CA SER A 301 6.10 -8.48 9.60
C SER A 301 6.41 -8.82 8.12
N PHE A 302 7.05 -9.97 7.96
CA PHE A 302 7.27 -10.77 6.75
C PHE A 302 6.17 -11.85 6.57
N PHE A 303 6.48 -13.17 6.52
CA PHE A 303 5.55 -14.28 6.79
C PHE A 303 5.06 -14.12 8.24
N GLY A 304 3.86 -13.57 8.42
CA GLY A 304 3.66 -12.34 9.20
C GLY A 304 3.88 -12.28 10.73
N GLY A 305 3.04 -11.47 11.38
CA GLY A 305 3.10 -11.21 12.82
C GLY A 305 4.48 -10.83 13.38
N SER A 306 4.72 -11.30 14.60
CA SER A 306 5.91 -11.09 15.40
C SER A 306 6.20 -12.31 16.29
N ASP A 307 5.68 -13.48 15.88
CA ASP A 307 5.66 -14.72 16.66
C ASP A 307 5.77 -15.93 15.71
N GLU A 308 6.30 -17.04 16.24
CA GLU A 308 6.63 -18.26 15.48
C GLU A 308 5.44 -18.87 14.72
N SER A 309 4.21 -18.64 15.18
CA SER A 309 3.01 -19.24 14.59
C SER A 309 2.54 -18.54 13.30
N TRP A 310 3.42 -17.75 12.68
CA TRP A 310 3.33 -17.24 11.32
C TRP A 310 4.38 -17.82 10.37
N ALA A 311 5.33 -18.62 10.87
CA ALA A 311 6.42 -19.16 10.08
C ALA A 311 5.95 -20.13 8.98
N THR A 312 6.60 -20.09 7.82
CA THR A 312 6.36 -21.10 6.78
C THR A 312 6.90 -22.46 7.23
N PRO A 313 6.12 -23.55 7.13
CA PRO A 313 6.57 -24.89 7.56
C PRO A 313 7.64 -25.48 6.61
N GLN A 314 7.78 -24.93 5.41
CA GLN A 314 8.69 -25.41 4.35
C GLN A 314 9.37 -24.24 3.64
N THR A 315 10.53 -24.48 3.04
CA THR A 315 11.16 -23.48 2.17
C THR A 315 10.29 -23.26 0.94
N THR A 316 9.92 -22.02 0.66
CA THR A 316 9.00 -21.66 -0.42
C THR A 316 9.35 -20.30 -1.03
N HIS A 317 8.69 -19.93 -2.13
CA HIS A 317 9.04 -18.78 -2.96
C HIS A 317 7.83 -17.97 -3.41
N THR A 318 8.07 -16.68 -3.62
CA THR A 318 7.24 -15.81 -4.45
C THR A 318 8.07 -15.29 -5.61
N TYR A 319 7.53 -15.36 -6.82
CA TYR A 319 8.18 -14.93 -8.05
C TYR A 319 7.55 -13.64 -8.56
N TYR A 320 8.36 -12.74 -9.10
CA TYR A 320 7.91 -11.46 -9.64
C TYR A 320 8.45 -11.23 -11.04
N ARG A 321 7.62 -10.68 -11.92
CA ARG A 321 7.99 -10.21 -13.26
C ARG A 321 7.17 -8.97 -13.65
N ASN A 322 7.54 -8.33 -14.76
CA ASN A 322 6.77 -7.23 -15.35
C ASN A 322 6.51 -6.02 -14.42
N ILE A 323 7.48 -5.64 -13.60
CA ILE A 323 7.32 -4.53 -12.65
C ILE A 323 7.43 -3.20 -13.38
N GLN A 324 6.29 -2.51 -13.56
CA GLN A 324 6.19 -1.20 -14.21
C GLN A 324 5.51 -0.18 -13.28
N ILE A 325 6.01 1.05 -13.29
CA ILE A 325 5.52 2.17 -12.46
C ILE A 325 5.12 3.31 -13.39
N TYR A 326 3.94 3.88 -13.17
CA TYR A 326 3.36 4.99 -13.94
C TYR A 326 3.06 6.16 -13.01
N GLY A 327 3.16 7.40 -13.50
CA GLY A 327 3.07 8.58 -12.65
C GLY A 327 2.47 9.80 -13.35
N SER A 328 1.83 10.66 -12.56
CA SER A 328 1.34 11.97 -12.95
C SER A 328 1.49 12.97 -11.81
N SER A 329 1.69 14.25 -12.13
CA SER A 329 1.57 15.35 -11.17
C SER A 329 0.11 15.64 -10.78
N ALA A 330 -0.86 15.06 -11.49
CA ALA A 330 -2.29 15.18 -11.18
C ALA A 330 -2.61 14.66 -9.76
N LEU A 331 -3.19 15.53 -8.93
CA LEU A 331 -3.71 15.21 -7.60
C LEU A 331 -5.18 14.76 -7.69
N SER A 332 -5.82 14.45 -6.55
CA SER A 332 -7.27 14.17 -6.53
C SER A 332 -8.10 15.41 -6.90
N ASN A 333 -9.14 15.19 -7.71
CA ASN A 333 -10.21 16.15 -7.99
C ASN A 333 -11.59 15.62 -7.55
N LEU A 334 -11.60 14.56 -6.72
CA LEU A 334 -12.83 14.03 -6.15
C LEU A 334 -13.37 14.98 -5.08
N THR A 335 -14.67 14.92 -4.83
CA THR A 335 -15.25 15.48 -3.60
C THR A 335 -14.82 14.64 -2.40
N GLY A 336 -14.81 15.24 -1.21
CA GLY A 336 -14.43 14.57 0.03
C GLY A 336 -14.77 15.42 1.24
N GLN A 337 -14.72 14.82 2.43
CA GLN A 337 -15.02 15.52 3.68
C GLN A 337 -13.79 16.29 4.17
N GLU A 338 -14.00 17.45 4.79
CA GLU A 338 -12.90 18.13 5.49
C GLU A 338 -12.46 17.28 6.69
N VAL A 339 -11.14 17.06 6.77
CA VAL A 339 -10.47 16.54 7.95
C VAL A 339 -10.41 17.65 8.97
N LYS A 340 -11.40 17.66 9.85
CA LYS A 340 -11.32 18.43 11.09
C LYS A 340 -10.09 17.95 11.83
N SER A 341 -9.12 18.84 12.01
CA SER A 341 -8.00 18.53 12.90
C SER A 341 -8.55 18.15 14.27
N SER A 342 -7.96 17.13 14.89
CA SER A 342 -8.08 16.94 16.33
C SER A 342 -7.47 18.17 16.98
N GLY A 343 -8.31 19.18 17.20
CA GLY A 343 -7.87 20.51 17.56
C GLY A 343 -6.96 20.42 18.77
N SER A 344 -5.78 21.05 18.67
CA SER A 344 -4.96 21.31 19.85
C SER A 344 -5.89 21.92 20.89
N ARG A 345 -6.09 21.21 22.01
CA ARG A 345 -6.86 21.74 23.13
C ARG A 345 -6.06 22.92 23.69
N LEU A 346 -6.33 24.10 23.14
CA LEU A 346 -6.18 25.35 23.85
C LEU A 346 -7.00 25.17 25.12
N LEU A 347 -6.32 24.82 26.21
CA LEU A 347 -6.86 24.91 27.55
C LEU A 347 -7.45 26.32 27.66
N PRO A 348 -8.73 26.47 28.03
CA PRO A 348 -9.34 27.79 28.11
C PRO A 348 -8.52 28.61 29.11
N MET A 349 -7.79 29.60 28.60
CA MET A 349 -6.91 30.44 29.41
C MET A 349 -7.81 31.19 30.38
N SER A 350 -7.81 30.74 31.63
CA SER A 350 -8.79 31.16 32.63
C SER A 350 -8.69 32.67 32.84
N LEU A 351 -9.79 33.40 32.56
CA LEU A 351 -9.83 34.87 32.62
C LEU A 351 -9.74 35.44 34.06
N THR A 352 -9.39 34.60 35.03
CA THR A 352 -9.17 34.88 36.46
C THR A 352 -7.75 35.40 36.70
N GLY A 353 -7.39 36.52 36.07
CA GLY A 353 -6.07 37.15 36.20
C GLY A 353 -6.02 38.66 35.96
N ALA A 354 -7.16 39.29 35.65
CA ALA A 354 -7.24 40.69 35.24
C ALA A 354 -7.89 41.61 36.31
N LEU A 355 -7.57 41.39 37.59
CA LEU A 355 -8.25 42.09 38.70
C LEU A 355 -7.41 42.24 39.98
N CYS A 356 -6.12 42.59 39.87
CA CYS A 356 -5.29 42.88 41.05
C CYS A 356 -4.08 43.83 40.84
N PHE A 357 -4.19 44.84 39.96
CA PHE A 357 -3.22 45.96 39.89
C PHE A 357 -3.90 47.28 39.48
N ALA A 358 -4.77 47.80 40.35
CA ALA A 358 -5.49 49.06 40.15
C ALA A 358 -5.69 49.82 41.47
N LEU A 359 -4.64 49.89 42.31
CA LEU A 359 -4.72 50.51 43.65
C LEU A 359 -3.34 50.97 44.16
N PHE A 360 -2.74 51.98 43.51
CA PHE A 360 -1.73 52.86 44.12
C PHE A 360 -1.52 54.12 43.25
N SER A 361 -2.30 55.17 43.54
CA SER A 361 -2.19 56.46 42.81
C SER A 361 -2.66 57.64 43.67
N ALA A 362 -1.93 57.94 44.75
CA ALA A 362 -1.94 59.24 45.43
C ALA A 362 -0.88 59.32 46.56
N LEU A 363 0.28 59.95 46.31
CA LEU A 363 0.83 61.02 47.15
C LEU A 363 2.09 61.65 46.53
N ALA A 364 2.50 62.80 47.07
CA ALA A 364 3.79 63.47 46.85
C ALA A 364 4.11 63.93 45.41
N LEU A 365 3.45 65.02 44.98
CA LEU A 365 4.15 66.07 44.26
C LEU A 365 4.48 67.18 45.27
N ILE A 366 5.77 67.43 45.52
CA ILE A 366 6.25 68.64 46.22
C ILE A 366 7.49 69.15 45.48
N ILE A 367 7.27 70.12 44.61
CA ILE A 367 7.94 71.42 44.49
C ILE A 367 6.95 72.32 43.71
#